data_AF-A0A7H8IYX7-F1
#
_entry.id   AF-A0A7H8IYX7-F1
#
_cell.length_a   1.000
_cell.length_b   1.000
_cell.length_c   1.000
_cell.angle_alpha   90.00
_cell.angle_beta   90.00
_cell.angle_gamma   90.00
#
_symmetry.space_group_name_H-M   'P 1'
#
loop_
_entity.id
_entity.type
_entity.pdbx_description
1 polymer ?
#
loop_
_entity_poly.entity_id
_entity_poly.type
_entity_poly.pdbx_seq_one_letter_code
_entity_poly.pdbx_strand_id
1 'polypeptide(L)'
;MTKHRGADARSLTDLDRVLDDLVDRGRGVRHVVILSGDGTTVSASRGLSRPDAEHLAAVASGFHSLARSAGRRSRAGRARPTVIETAAGHLCVAATGDGGCLAVLGAAGAAPAAVVAETARLVERMDAFPHGRRGSWPRRRFGRPPPGYPDGAAENHGEGTRRCER
;
A
#
# COMPACT_ATOMS: atom_id res chain seq x y z
N MET A 1 30.08 13.81 6.12
CA MET A 1 29.21 13.42 7.26
C MET A 1 27.99 12.68 6.72
N THR A 2 28.05 11.35 6.63
CA THR A 2 27.08 10.47 5.95
C THR A 2 26.68 9.30 6.86
N LYS A 3 26.10 9.57 8.04
CA LYS A 3 25.76 8.52 9.04
C LYS A 3 24.27 8.10 9.06
N HIS A 4 23.40 8.70 8.23
CA HIS A 4 21.95 8.42 8.26
C HIS A 4 21.48 7.24 7.37
N ARG A 5 22.25 6.81 6.37
CA ARG A 5 21.80 5.83 5.36
C ARG A 5 21.51 4.42 5.90
N GLY A 6 22.16 3.99 6.99
CA GLY A 6 22.04 2.62 7.49
C GLY A 6 20.81 2.35 8.35
N ALA A 7 20.27 3.37 9.02
CA ALA A 7 19.07 3.25 9.86
C ALA A 7 17.80 3.21 9.01
N ASP A 8 17.70 4.10 8.00
CA ASP A 8 16.54 4.19 7.11
C ASP A 8 16.30 2.88 6.34
N ALA A 9 17.38 2.22 5.88
CA ALA A 9 17.28 0.96 5.15
C ALA A 9 16.78 -0.20 6.03
N ARG A 10 17.11 -0.22 7.33
CA ARG A 10 16.61 -1.24 8.27
C ARG A 10 15.13 -1.03 8.55
N SER A 11 14.72 0.20 8.85
CA SER A 11 13.31 0.53 9.07
C SER A 11 12.41 0.22 7.86
N LEU A 12 12.90 0.45 6.64
CA LEU A 12 12.16 0.09 5.42
C LEU A 12 12.09 -1.43 5.20
N THR A 13 13.16 -2.17 5.51
CA THR A 13 13.14 -3.64 5.42
C THR A 13 12.20 -4.24 6.47
N ASP A 14 12.15 -3.65 7.66
CA ASP A 14 11.22 -4.06 8.71
C ASP A 14 9.77 -3.77 8.30
N LEU A 15 9.53 -2.67 7.58
CA LEU A 15 8.23 -2.33 7.01
C LEU A 15 7.81 -3.30 5.90
N ASP A 16 8.72 -3.62 4.96
CA ASP A 16 8.48 -4.61 3.91
C ASP A 16 8.06 -5.96 4.54
N ARG A 17 8.76 -6.42 5.58
CA ARG A 17 8.40 -7.66 6.32
C ARG A 17 7.04 -7.59 7.00
N VAL A 18 6.70 -6.45 7.58
CA VAL A 18 5.41 -6.24 8.25
C VAL A 18 4.25 -6.33 7.26
N LEU A 19 4.45 -5.81 6.04
CA LEU A 19 3.48 -5.94 4.97
C LEU A 19 3.36 -7.39 4.49
N ASP A 20 4.47 -8.10 4.35
CA ASP A 20 4.50 -9.49 3.93
C ASP A 20 3.78 -10.41 4.92
N ASP A 21 4.09 -10.30 6.21
CA ASP A 21 3.44 -11.05 7.29
C ASP A 21 1.91 -10.86 7.28
N LEU A 22 1.45 -9.69 6.84
CA LEU A 22 0.05 -9.37 6.79
C LEU A 22 -0.62 -9.82 5.48
N VAL A 23 0.08 -9.82 4.35
CA VAL A 23 -0.44 -10.52 3.15
C VAL A 23 -0.59 -12.01 3.45
N ASP A 24 0.36 -12.61 4.18
CA ASP A 24 0.33 -14.04 4.50
C ASP A 24 -0.77 -14.42 5.50
N ARG A 25 -1.11 -13.54 6.46
CA ARG A 25 -2.09 -13.81 7.53
C ARG A 25 -3.43 -13.13 7.34
N GLY A 26 -3.49 -12.10 6.49
CA GLY A 26 -4.63 -11.23 6.29
C GLY A 26 -5.69 -11.90 5.43
N ARG A 27 -6.90 -12.02 5.98
CA ARG A 27 -8.01 -12.64 5.25
C ARG A 27 -8.39 -11.78 4.05
N GLY A 28 -8.21 -12.34 2.85
CA GLY A 28 -8.66 -11.72 1.62
C GLY A 28 -7.79 -10.56 1.14
N VAL A 29 -6.61 -10.34 1.72
CA VAL A 29 -5.61 -9.38 1.24
C VAL A 29 -4.69 -10.07 0.23
N ARG A 30 -4.40 -9.40 -0.88
CA ARG A 30 -3.47 -9.88 -1.93
C ARG A 30 -2.18 -9.08 -1.93
N HIS A 31 -2.27 -7.76 -1.91
CA HIS A 31 -1.12 -6.88 -1.91
C HIS A 31 -1.38 -5.64 -1.08
N VAL A 32 -0.31 -5.06 -0.56
CA VAL A 32 -0.34 -3.83 0.22
C VAL A 32 0.76 -2.90 -0.25
N VAL A 33 0.45 -1.61 -0.39
CA VAL A 33 1.42 -0.57 -0.73
C VAL A 33 1.26 0.59 0.25
N ILE A 34 2.38 1.01 0.82
CA ILE A 34 2.47 2.24 1.62
C ILE A 34 3.03 3.32 0.72
N LEU A 35 2.41 4.49 0.74
CA LEU A 35 2.87 5.64 0.01
C LEU A 35 2.90 6.90 0.88
N SER A 36 3.85 7.77 0.54
CA SER A 36 4.03 9.07 1.17
C SER A 36 2.89 10.02 0.80
N GLY A 37 2.76 11.13 1.54
CA GLY A 37 1.74 12.15 1.26
C GLY A 37 1.87 12.85 -0.10
N ASP A 38 3.00 12.66 -0.80
CA ASP A 38 3.21 13.13 -2.18
C ASP A 38 2.88 12.07 -3.24
N GLY A 39 2.39 10.89 -2.84
CA GLY A 39 2.02 9.80 -3.73
C GLY A 39 3.17 8.85 -4.10
N THR A 40 4.38 9.07 -3.58
CA THR A 40 5.51 8.17 -3.87
C THR A 40 5.42 6.88 -3.04
N THR A 41 5.62 5.72 -3.67
CA THR A 41 5.71 4.44 -2.96
C THR A 41 6.86 4.41 -1.96
N VAL A 42 6.56 4.02 -0.72
CA VAL A 42 7.50 3.86 0.39
C VAL A 42 7.90 2.39 0.55
N SER A 43 6.92 1.49 0.50
CA SER A 43 7.06 0.06 0.72
C SER A 43 5.90 -0.68 0.03
N ALA A 44 6.14 -1.92 -0.35
CA ALA A 44 5.15 -2.78 -0.97
C ALA A 44 5.34 -4.22 -0.47
N SER A 45 4.24 -4.94 -0.31
CA SER A 45 4.27 -6.37 -0.02
C SER A 45 4.86 -7.17 -1.20
N ARG A 46 5.42 -8.33 -0.89
CA ARG A 46 5.90 -9.35 -1.81
C ARG A 46 4.90 -9.71 -2.91
N GLY A 47 5.45 -10.12 -4.05
CA GLY A 47 4.68 -10.56 -5.21
C GLY A 47 4.01 -9.43 -6.01
N LEU A 48 4.17 -8.16 -5.61
CA LEU A 48 3.79 -7.02 -6.42
C LEU A 48 5.01 -6.48 -7.17
N SER A 49 4.90 -6.41 -8.50
CA SER A 49 5.99 -5.86 -9.31
C SER A 49 6.19 -4.37 -8.99
N ARG A 50 7.39 -3.86 -9.24
CA ARG A 50 7.68 -2.44 -9.02
C ARG A 50 6.78 -1.51 -9.85
N PRO A 51 6.62 -1.71 -11.17
CA PRO A 51 5.69 -0.90 -11.97
C PRO A 51 4.26 -0.94 -11.43
N ASP A 52 3.78 -2.11 -10.98
CA ASP A 52 2.43 -2.23 -10.43
C ASP A 52 2.29 -1.51 -9.09
N ALA A 53 3.31 -1.55 -8.24
CA ALA A 53 3.34 -0.82 -6.98
C ALA A 53 3.35 0.70 -7.18
N GLU A 54 4.10 1.20 -8.16
CA GLU A 54 4.13 2.62 -8.54
C GLU A 54 2.79 3.06 -9.13
N HIS A 55 2.19 2.23 -10.00
CA HIS A 55 0.86 2.48 -10.55
C HIS A 55 -0.22 2.51 -9.47
N LEU A 56 -0.21 1.53 -8.56
CA LEU A 56 -1.17 1.46 -7.46
C LEU A 56 -1.03 2.67 -6.52
N ALA A 57 0.19 3.10 -6.23
CA ALA A 57 0.42 4.30 -5.43
C ALA A 57 -0.12 5.56 -6.12
N ALA A 58 0.10 5.71 -7.43
CA ALA A 58 -0.45 6.82 -8.19
C ALA A 58 -1.99 6.85 -8.11
N VAL A 59 -2.64 5.71 -8.38
CA VAL A 59 -4.11 5.57 -8.28
C VAL A 59 -4.60 5.89 -6.86
N ALA A 60 -3.98 5.31 -5.84
CA ALA A 60 -4.35 5.51 -4.45
C ALA A 60 -4.17 6.98 -4.00
N SER A 61 -3.11 7.66 -4.44
CA SER A 61 -2.87 9.07 -4.11
C SER A 61 -3.97 9.99 -4.68
N GLY A 62 -4.52 9.65 -5.84
CA GLY A 62 -5.66 10.34 -6.44
C GLY A 62 -6.91 10.20 -5.58
N PHE A 63 -7.27 8.97 -5.21
CA PHE A 63 -8.41 8.71 -4.33
C PHE A 63 -8.24 9.35 -2.95
N HIS A 64 -7.04 9.30 -2.37
CA HIS A 64 -6.76 9.93 -1.08
C HIS A 64 -6.94 11.45 -1.16
N SER A 65 -6.47 12.09 -2.24
CA SER A 65 -6.63 13.53 -2.45
C SER A 65 -8.09 13.96 -2.60
N LEU A 66 -8.90 13.15 -3.30
CA LEU A 66 -10.33 13.36 -3.45
C LEU A 66 -11.04 13.19 -2.10
N ALA A 67 -10.81 12.08 -1.40
CA ALA A 67 -11.40 11.78 -0.10
C ALA A 67 -11.06 12.85 0.95
N ARG A 68 -9.80 13.29 1.00
CA ARG A 68 -9.36 14.41 1.86
C ARG A 68 -10.09 15.70 1.53
N SER A 69 -10.32 15.99 0.25
CA SER A 69 -11.02 17.20 -0.19
C SER A 69 -12.52 17.18 0.07
N ALA A 70 -13.16 16.01 -0.06
CA ALA A 70 -14.53 15.80 0.37
C ALA A 70 -14.65 15.93 1.91
N GLY A 71 -13.72 15.32 2.64
CA GLY A 71 -13.65 15.35 4.10
C GLY A 71 -13.55 16.78 4.65
N ARG A 72 -12.75 17.67 4.06
CA ARG A 72 -12.63 19.08 4.51
C ARG A 72 -13.96 19.85 4.53
N ARG A 73 -14.91 19.49 3.66
CA ARG A 73 -16.24 20.14 3.62
C ARG A 73 -17.22 19.50 4.60
N SER A 74 -16.97 18.27 5.02
CA SER A 74 -17.73 17.63 6.08
C SER A 74 -17.11 18.00 7.43
N ARG A 75 -17.90 18.43 8.42
CA ARG A 75 -17.40 18.58 9.81
C ARG A 75 -17.07 17.22 10.47
N ALA A 76 -16.91 16.15 9.70
CA ALA A 76 -16.94 14.76 10.15
C ALA A 76 -15.56 14.17 10.53
N GLY A 77 -14.52 14.98 10.68
CA GLY A 77 -13.20 14.51 11.10
C GLY A 77 -12.43 13.79 9.98
N ARG A 78 -11.66 12.75 10.33
CA ARG A 78 -10.79 12.03 9.40
C ARG A 78 -11.63 11.31 8.34
N ALA A 79 -11.21 11.40 7.08
CA ALA A 79 -11.88 10.72 5.98
C ALA A 79 -11.92 9.20 6.23
N ARG A 80 -13.09 8.59 6.00
CA ARG A 80 -13.24 7.14 5.99
C ARG A 80 -12.42 6.54 4.84
N PRO A 81 -11.96 5.28 4.95
CA PRO A 81 -11.31 4.59 3.84
C PRO A 81 -12.18 4.61 2.58
N THR A 82 -11.54 4.84 1.43
CA THR A 82 -12.18 4.69 0.13
C THR A 82 -12.12 3.23 -0.28
N VAL A 83 -13.25 2.65 -0.70
CA VAL A 83 -13.31 1.27 -1.22
C VAL A 83 -13.78 1.32 -2.66
N ILE A 84 -13.02 0.70 -3.56
CA ILE A 84 -13.36 0.52 -4.97
C ILE A 84 -13.53 -0.97 -5.22
N GLU A 85 -14.69 -1.36 -5.72
CA GLU A 85 -15.01 -2.73 -6.10
C GLU A 85 -14.81 -2.92 -7.60
N THR A 86 -14.17 -4.03 -7.98
CA THR A 86 -13.93 -4.40 -9.37
C THR A 86 -14.13 -5.90 -9.52
N ALA A 87 -14.27 -6.37 -10.77
CA ALA A 87 -14.31 -7.81 -11.04
C ALA A 87 -13.04 -8.55 -10.58
N ALA A 88 -11.90 -7.85 -10.48
CA ALA A 88 -10.62 -8.42 -10.04
C ALA A 88 -10.44 -8.43 -8.51
N GLY A 89 -11.34 -7.79 -7.76
CA GLY A 89 -11.22 -7.60 -6.31
C GLY A 89 -11.49 -6.19 -5.84
N HIS A 90 -10.90 -5.88 -4.69
CA HIS A 90 -11.21 -4.67 -3.92
C HIS A 90 -9.96 -3.82 -3.80
N LEU A 91 -10.05 -2.52 -4.03
CA LEU A 91 -9.00 -1.58 -3.64
C LEU A 91 -9.50 -0.75 -2.46
N CYS A 92 -8.86 -0.91 -1.31
CA CYS A 92 -9.10 -0.07 -0.14
C CYS A 92 -7.96 0.93 0.03
N VAL A 93 -8.29 2.22 0.14
CA VAL A 93 -7.33 3.31 0.32
C VAL A 93 -7.63 4.03 1.63
N ALA A 94 -6.66 4.09 2.54
CA ALA A 94 -6.83 4.75 3.83
C ALA A 94 -5.67 5.71 4.11
N ALA A 95 -5.99 6.86 4.72
CA ALA A 95 -4.97 7.75 5.23
C ALA A 95 -4.14 7.07 6.34
N THR A 96 -2.91 7.51 6.55
CA THR A 96 -2.10 7.25 7.75
C THR A 96 -2.03 8.52 8.62
N GLY A 97 -1.66 8.39 9.89
CA GLY A 97 -1.64 9.49 10.86
C GLY A 97 -0.62 10.58 10.51
N ASP A 98 0.43 10.21 9.79
CA ASP A 98 1.51 11.09 9.35
C ASP A 98 1.28 11.74 7.97
N GLY A 99 0.08 11.61 7.41
CA GLY A 99 -0.29 12.24 6.14
C GLY A 99 0.11 11.45 4.89
N GLY A 100 0.65 10.24 5.05
CA GLY A 100 0.71 9.24 3.98
C GLY A 100 -0.62 8.55 3.72
N CYS A 101 -0.60 7.54 2.85
CA CYS A 101 -1.73 6.64 2.70
C CYS A 101 -1.30 5.21 2.38
N LEU A 102 -2.24 4.31 2.65
CA LEU A 102 -2.14 2.88 2.43
C LEU A 102 -3.08 2.47 1.31
N ALA A 103 -2.61 1.61 0.42
CA ALA A 103 -3.42 0.93 -0.58
C ALA A 103 -3.39 -0.57 -0.31
N VAL A 104 -4.57 -1.19 -0.19
CA VAL A 104 -4.74 -2.63 0.02
C VAL A 104 -5.56 -3.19 -1.12
N LEU A 105 -4.98 -4.14 -1.86
CA LEU A 105 -5.69 -4.94 -2.86
C LEU A 105 -6.23 -6.19 -2.18
N GLY A 106 -7.56 -6.33 -2.15
CA GLY A 106 -8.25 -7.53 -1.72
C GLY A 106 -8.62 -8.46 -2.88
N ALA A 107 -8.79 -9.75 -2.60
CA ALA A 107 -9.20 -10.74 -3.59
C ALA A 107 -10.66 -10.56 -4.05
N ALA A 108 -10.99 -11.05 -5.25
CA ALA A 108 -12.34 -11.01 -5.83
C ALA A 108 -13.42 -11.69 -4.96
N GLY A 109 -13.07 -12.72 -4.19
CA GLY A 109 -13.98 -13.39 -3.27
C GLY A 109 -13.95 -12.87 -1.83
N ALA A 110 -13.13 -11.86 -1.52
CA ALA A 110 -13.07 -11.30 -0.18
C ALA A 110 -14.25 -10.36 0.06
N ALA A 111 -14.82 -10.37 1.27
CA ALA A 111 -15.83 -9.38 1.63
C ALA A 111 -15.17 -7.97 1.72
N PRO A 112 -15.74 -6.92 1.12
CA PRO A 112 -15.19 -5.56 1.20
C PRO A 112 -14.95 -5.10 2.65
N ALA A 113 -15.87 -5.42 3.55
CA ALA A 113 -15.77 -5.09 4.97
C ALA A 113 -14.55 -5.74 5.66
N ALA A 114 -14.17 -6.96 5.26
CA ALA A 114 -12.99 -7.63 5.79
C ALA A 114 -11.70 -6.92 5.32
N VAL A 115 -11.65 -6.50 4.06
CA VAL A 115 -10.52 -5.74 3.51
C VAL A 115 -10.39 -4.38 4.20
N VAL A 116 -11.51 -3.69 4.48
CA VAL A 116 -11.52 -2.44 5.24
C VAL A 116 -11.02 -2.63 6.66
N ALA A 117 -11.47 -3.69 7.35
CA ALA A 117 -11.03 -4.00 8.70
C ALA A 117 -9.51 -4.26 8.76
N GLU A 118 -8.97 -4.99 7.78
CA GLU A 118 -7.53 -5.27 7.72
C GLU A 118 -6.71 -4.01 7.37
N THR A 119 -7.25 -3.18 6.47
CA THR A 119 -6.69 -1.85 6.18
C THR A 119 -6.61 -0.99 7.44
N ALA A 120 -7.65 -0.98 8.27
CA ALA A 120 -7.66 -0.21 9.52
C ALA A 120 -6.59 -0.70 10.50
N ARG A 121 -6.47 -2.01 10.69
CA ARG A 121 -5.41 -2.61 11.53
C ARG A 121 -4.00 -2.27 11.04
N LEU A 122 -3.80 -2.26 9.72
CA LEU A 122 -2.53 -1.84 9.13
C LEU A 122 -2.21 -0.38 9.43
N VAL A 123 -3.20 0.50 9.30
CA VAL A 123 -3.03 1.93 9.63
C VAL A 123 -2.64 2.09 11.10
N GLU A 124 -3.31 1.40 12.02
CA GLU A 124 -2.96 1.43 13.45
C GLU A 124 -1.52 0.96 13.70
N ARG A 125 -1.10 -0.14 13.04
CA ARG A 125 0.28 -0.63 13.15
C ARG A 125 1.29 0.37 12.60
N MET A 126 1.02 0.98 11.46
CA MET A 126 1.89 1.99 10.84
C MET A 126 2.00 3.24 11.68
N ASP A 127 0.89 3.71 12.24
CA ASP A 127 0.87 4.90 13.10
C ASP A 127 1.66 4.66 14.40
N ALA A 128 1.82 3.40 14.82
CA ALA A 128 2.70 2.99 15.92
C ALA A 128 4.19 2.90 15.55
N PHE A 129 4.56 2.90 14.26
CA PHE A 129 5.97 2.92 13.87
C PHE A 129 6.59 4.29 14.16
N PRO A 130 7.76 4.34 14.85
CA PRO A 130 8.43 5.59 15.17
C PRO A 130 8.92 6.28 13.89
N HIS A 131 8.23 7.35 13.52
CA HIS A 131 8.62 8.25 12.43
C HIS A 131 9.70 9.21 12.94
N GLY A 132 10.75 9.43 12.14
CA GLY A 132 11.80 10.40 12.48
C GLY A 132 11.22 11.81 12.65
N ARG A 133 11.95 12.70 13.35
CA ARG A 133 11.57 14.11 13.69
C ARG A 133 11.16 15.02 12.50
N ARG A 134 11.10 14.50 11.27
CA ARG A 134 10.70 15.19 10.04
C ARG A 134 9.31 14.81 9.52
N GLY A 135 8.51 14.03 10.26
CA GLY A 135 7.07 13.85 9.98
C GLY A 135 6.74 13.29 8.59
N SER A 136 7.71 12.71 7.89
CA SER A 136 7.53 12.12 6.57
C SER A 136 8.35 10.84 6.48
N TRP A 137 7.76 9.75 6.00
CA TRP A 137 8.48 8.52 5.69
C TRP A 137 9.78 8.81 4.92
N PRO A 138 10.92 8.20 5.30
CA PRO A 138 12.16 8.36 4.55
C PRO A 138 11.91 7.90 3.11
N ARG A 139 12.11 8.82 2.16
CA ARG A 139 11.93 8.52 0.74
C ARG A 139 12.86 7.37 0.36
N ARG A 140 12.29 6.24 -0.06
CA ARG A 140 13.05 5.26 -0.83
C ARG A 140 13.39 5.95 -2.15
N ARG A 141 14.65 6.35 -2.37
CA ARG A 141 15.13 6.55 -3.74
C ARG A 141 15.16 5.16 -4.35
N PHE A 142 14.12 4.83 -5.13
CA PHE A 142 14.06 3.56 -5.86
C PHE A 142 15.35 3.36 -6.66
N GLY A 143 15.98 2.20 -6.47
CA GLY A 143 17.26 1.89 -7.12
C GLY A 143 17.94 0.61 -6.62
N ARG A 144 17.56 0.07 -5.45
CA ARG A 144 18.07 -1.23 -5.01
C ARG A 144 17.12 -1.96 -4.05
N PRO A 145 16.67 -3.20 -4.36
CA PRO A 145 15.98 -4.03 -3.38
C PRO A 145 16.92 -4.35 -2.19
N PRO A 146 16.37 -4.63 -0.99
CA PRO A 146 17.19 -5.06 0.13
C PRO A 146 17.93 -6.37 -0.23
N PRO A 147 19.17 -6.57 0.28
CA PRO A 147 19.91 -7.80 0.02
C PRO A 147 19.14 -9.01 0.56
N GLY A 148 18.94 -10.03 -0.30
CA GLY A 148 18.16 -11.23 0.02
C GLY A 148 16.71 -11.22 -0.43
N TYR A 149 16.24 -10.13 -1.06
CA TYR A 149 14.92 -10.11 -1.70
C TYR A 149 14.97 -10.88 -3.02
N PRO A 150 14.15 -11.93 -3.22
CA PRO A 150 14.09 -12.62 -4.51
C PRO A 150 13.63 -11.61 -5.57
N ASP A 151 14.25 -11.65 -6.74
CA ASP A 151 13.81 -10.87 -7.90
C ASP A 151 12.46 -11.43 -8.36
N GLY A 152 11.38 -11.02 -7.68
CA GLY A 152 10.03 -11.54 -7.86
C GLY A 152 9.38 -11.15 -9.19
N ALA A 153 10.15 -10.64 -10.15
CA ALA A 153 9.73 -10.41 -11.52
C ALA A 153 9.72 -11.71 -12.36
N ALA A 154 9.31 -12.83 -11.76
CA ALA A 154 9.07 -14.07 -12.48
C ALA A 154 7.56 -14.29 -12.59
N GLU A 155 7.05 -13.99 -13.79
CA GLU A 155 5.89 -14.60 -14.46
C GLU A 155 4.55 -14.64 -13.70
N ASN A 156 3.62 -13.82 -14.18
CA ASN A 156 2.24 -14.28 -14.36
C ASN A 156 1.61 -13.57 -15.56
N HIS A 157 1.95 -14.07 -16.76
CA HIS A 157 1.05 -13.94 -17.90
C HIS A 157 -0.12 -14.89 -17.69
N GLY A 158 -1.29 -14.31 -17.43
CA GLY A 158 -2.59 -14.97 -17.50
C GLY A 158 -3.50 -14.21 -18.45
N GLU A 159 -3.05 -14.04 -19.69
CA GLU A 159 -3.86 -13.53 -20.79
C GLU A 159 -4.93 -14.58 -21.13
N GLY A 160 -6.08 -14.46 -20.50
CA GLY A 160 -7.26 -15.28 -20.74
C GLY A 160 -8.23 -14.61 -21.71
N THR A 161 -7.78 -14.32 -22.94
CA THR A 161 -8.70 -14.04 -24.05
C THR A 161 -9.48 -15.32 -24.37
N ARG A 162 -10.65 -15.50 -23.74
CA ARG A 162 -11.69 -16.39 -24.28
C ARG A 162 -12.77 -15.57 -24.96
N ARG A 163 -12.43 -15.15 -26.19
CA ARG A 163 -13.39 -14.97 -27.26
C ARG A 163 -13.62 -16.35 -27.88
N CYS A 164 -14.80 -16.93 -27.68
CA CYS A 164 -15.33 -18.00 -28.52
C CYS A 164 -16.83 -17.76 -28.68
N GLU A 165 -17.19 -17.52 -29.94
CA GLU A 165 -18.53 -17.36 -30.48
C GLU A 165 -19.41 -18.59 -30.19
N ARG A 166 -20.65 -18.35 -29.76
CA ARG A 166 -21.86 -18.82 -30.44
C ARG A 166 -23.10 -18.15 -29.88
#